data_AF-A0A937GGH2-F1
#
_entry.id   AF-A0A937GGH2-F1
#
_cell.length_a   1.000
_cell.length_b   1.000
_cell.length_c   1.000
_cell.angle_alpha   90.00
_cell.angle_beta   90.00
_cell.angle_gamma   90.00
#
_symmetry.space_group_name_H-M   'P 1'
#
loop_
_entity.id
_entity.type
_entity.pdbx_description
1 polymer ?
#
loop_
_entity_poly.entity_id
_entity_poly.type
_entity_poly.pdbx_seq_one_letter_code
_entity_poly.pdbx_strand_id
1 'polypeptide(L)' 'MPWCEPCGRYLTPSSTTADGTCPTCGSDVEAQERRINEHLEEERAPWHFKLLIVALIAYLGWRIVDLFV' A
#
# COMPACT_ATOMS: atom_id res chain seq x y z
N MET A 1 -0.13 -11.74 -7.02
CA MET A 1 -0.19 -13.15 -6.56
C MET A 1 -1.46 -13.23 -5.72
N PRO A 2 -2.57 -13.80 -6.23
CA PRO A 2 -3.89 -13.51 -5.71
C PRO A 2 -4.10 -14.12 -4.32
N TRP A 3 -4.40 -13.24 -3.36
CA TRP A 3 -4.67 -13.59 -1.97
C TRP A 3 -6.15 -13.44 -1.68
N CYS A 4 -6.73 -14.43 -1.00
CA CYS A 4 -8.13 -14.39 -0.59
C CYS A 4 -8.23 -14.00 0.89
N GLU A 5 -8.67 -12.77 1.18
CA GLU A 5 -8.87 -12.25 2.55
C GLU A 5 -9.79 -13.14 3.40
N PRO A 6 -11.00 -13.52 2.94
CA PRO A 6 -11.95 -14.24 3.79
C PRO A 6 -11.46 -15.66 4.16
N CYS A 7 -10.61 -16.26 3.32
CA CYS A 7 -10.03 -17.58 3.60
C CYS A 7 -8.62 -17.49 4.21
N GLY A 8 -8.00 -16.32 4.22
CA GLY A 8 -6.63 -16.10 4.72
C GLY A 8 -5.59 -16.97 4.03
N ARG A 9 -5.71 -17.20 2.72
CA ARG A 9 -4.80 -18.08 1.97
C ARG A 9 -4.45 -17.56 0.59
N TYR A 10 -3.29 -18.03 0.13
CA TYR A 10 -2.85 -17.87 -1.24
C TYR A 10 -3.62 -18.78 -2.20
N LEU A 11 -3.92 -18.27 -3.39
CA LEU A 11 -4.52 -19.01 -4.49
C LEU A 11 -3.55 -19.05 -5.69
N THR A 12 -3.31 -20.25 -6.20
CA THR A 12 -2.67 -20.46 -7.51
C THR A 12 -3.74 -20.50 -8.60
N PRO A 13 -3.38 -20.27 -9.89
CA PRO A 13 -4.33 -20.34 -11.01
C PRO A 13 -5.07 -21.68 -11.09
N SER A 14 -4.44 -22.77 -10.64
CA SER A 14 -5.04 -24.11 -10.53
C SER A 14 -6.04 -24.28 -9.38
N SER A 15 -6.10 -23.33 -8.45
CA SER A 15 -6.94 -23.38 -7.24
C SER A 15 -8.07 -22.33 -7.23
N THR A 16 -8.22 -21.60 -8.33
CA THR A 16 -9.27 -20.62 -8.57
C THR A 16 -10.26 -21.20 -9.59
N THR A 17 -11.53 -20.82 -9.51
CA THR A 17 -12.53 -21.20 -10.51
C THR A 17 -12.20 -20.55 -11.87
N ALA A 18 -12.75 -21.09 -12.97
CA ALA A 18 -12.58 -20.53 -14.31
C ALA A 18 -12.96 -19.04 -14.41
N ASP A 19 -13.90 -18.59 -13.58
CA ASP A 19 -14.37 -17.21 -13.48
C ASP A 19 -13.50 -16.31 -12.55
N GLY A 20 -12.33 -16.76 -12.11
CA GLY A 20 -11.44 -15.96 -11.24
C GLY A 20 -11.87 -15.86 -9.76
N THR A 21 -12.87 -16.66 -9.37
CA THR A 21 -13.46 -16.66 -8.02
C THR A 21 -12.86 -17.73 -7.11
N CYS A 22 -12.79 -17.48 -5.80
CA CYS A 22 -12.36 -18.47 -4.81
C CYS A 22 -13.38 -19.63 -4.69
N PRO A 23 -12.99 -20.91 -4.84
CA PRO A 23 -13.92 -22.04 -4.76
C PRO A 23 -14.43 -22.34 -3.34
N THR A 24 -13.79 -21.78 -2.31
CA THR A 24 -14.15 -22.03 -0.90
C THR A 24 -15.21 -21.05 -0.38
N CYS A 25 -15.06 -19.76 -0.70
CA CYS A 25 -15.92 -18.70 -0.17
C CYS A 25 -16.68 -17.92 -1.25
N GLY A 26 -16.40 -18.15 -2.53
CA GLY A 26 -17.09 -17.48 -3.63
C GLY A 26 -16.68 -16.02 -3.84
N SER A 27 -15.60 -15.54 -3.21
CA SER A 27 -15.14 -14.16 -3.37
C SER A 27 -14.41 -13.95 -4.69
N ASP A 28 -14.71 -12.86 -5.40
CA ASP A 28 -13.92 -12.37 -6.54
C ASP A 28 -12.59 -11.81 -6.03
N VAL A 29 -11.51 -12.53 -6.34
CA VAL A 29 -10.17 -12.26 -5.81
C VAL A 29 -9.50 -11.11 -6.56
N GLU A 30 -9.80 -10.95 -7.85
CA GLU A 30 -9.26 -9.85 -8.66
C GLU A 30 -9.91 -8.52 -8.27
N ALA A 31 -11.22 -8.51 -8.03
CA ALA A 31 -11.93 -7.34 -7.52
C ALA A 31 -11.44 -6.95 -6.11
N GLN A 32 -11.12 -7.93 -5.27
CA GLN A 32 -10.53 -7.68 -3.96
C GLN A 32 -9.14 -7.03 -4.09
N GLU A 33 -8.25 -7.59 -4.92
CA GLU A 33 -6.91 -7.05 -5.16
C GLU A 33 -6.96 -5.61 -5.69
N ARG A 34 -7.91 -5.31 -6.59
CA ARG A 34 -8.15 -3.93 -7.06
C ARG A 34 -8.52 -2.98 -5.93
N ARG A 35 -9.48 -3.35 -5.08
CA ARG A 35 -9.90 -2.51 -3.95
C ARG A 35 -8.79 -2.27 -2.94
N ILE A 36 -7.95 -3.28 -2.69
CA ILE A 36 -6.79 -3.14 -1.80
C ILE A 36 -5.81 -2.14 -2.39
N ASN A 37 -5.46 -2.28 -3.67
CA ASN A 37 -4.56 -1.34 -4.33
C ASN A 37 -5.11 0.09 -4.34
N GLU A 38 -6.40 0.26 -4.63
CA GLU A 38 -7.07 1.57 -4.54
C GLU A 38 -6.97 2.16 -3.12
N HIS A 39 -7.18 1.34 -2.09
CA HIS A 39 -7.06 1.80 -0.70
C HIS A 39 -5.64 2.22 -0.34
N LEU A 40 -4.64 1.44 -0.78
CA LEU A 40 -3.22 1.77 -0.59
C LEU A 40 -2.82 3.06 -1.31
N GLU A 41 -3.41 3.37 -2.46
CA GLU A 41 -3.19 4.64 -3.16
C GLU A 41 -3.87 5.84 -2.47
N GLU A 42 -5.02 5.61 -1.84
CA GLU A 42 -5.74 6.63 -1.07
C GLU A 42 -5.04 6.95 0.27
N GLU A 43 -4.29 6.01 0.84
CA GLU A 43 -3.42 6.23 2.01
C GLU A 43 -2.19 7.10 1.68
N ARG A 44 -2.42 8.31 1.15
CA ARG A 44 -1.40 9.34 1.01
C ARG A 44 -0.84 9.70 2.38
N ALA A 45 0.50 9.73 2.45
CA ALA A 45 1.23 10.07 3.67
C ALA A 45 0.60 11.27 4.41
N PRO A 46 0.38 11.15 5.73
CA PRO A 46 -0.38 12.13 6.50
C PRO A 46 0.28 13.51 6.40
N TRP A 47 -0.52 14.58 6.38
CA TRP A 47 -0.03 15.96 6.20
C TRP A 47 1.10 16.34 7.19
N HIS A 48 1.00 15.86 8.43
CA HIS A 48 2.04 16.03 9.45
C HIS A 48 3.39 15.41 9.07
N PHE A 49 3.42 14.27 8.35
CA PHE A 49 4.67 13.65 7.90
C PHE A 49 5.43 14.56 6.93
N LYS A 50 4.72 15.23 6.01
CA LYS A 50 5.31 16.21 5.09
C LYS A 50 5.90 17.40 5.84
N LEU A 51 5.25 17.87 6.92
CA LEU A 51 5.80 18.95 7.75
C LEU A 51 7.11 18.58 8.43
N LEU A 52 7.20 17.37 8.98
CA LEU A 52 8.43 16.91 9.62
C LEU A 52 9.60 16.86 8.61
N ILE A 53 9.36 16.43 7.38
CA ILE A 53 10.37 16.43 6.31
C ILE A 53 10.82 17.86 5.98
N VAL A 54 9.87 18.80 5.82
CA VAL A 54 10.20 20.21 5.53
C VAL A 54 11.03 20.84 6.65
N ALA A 55 10.64 20.61 7.91
CA ALA A 55 11.37 21.10 9.07
C ALA A 55 12.79 20.50 9.15
N LEU A 56 12.93 19.21 8.85
CA LEU A 56 14.21 18.53 8.82
C LEU A 56 15.16 19.12 7.76
N ILE A 57 14.66 19.33 6.53
CA ILE A 57 15.46 19.92 5.44
C ILE A 57 15.86 21.36 5.78
N ALA A 58 14.94 22.15 6.34
CA ALA A 58 15.24 23.52 6.76
C ALA A 58 16.33 23.56 7.84
N TYR A 59 16.24 22.69 8.85
CA TYR A 59 17.24 22.61 9.92
C TYR A 59 18.60 22.16 9.39
N LEU A 60 18.64 21.12 8.56
CA LEU A 60 19.89 20.64 7.95
C LEU A 60 20.50 21.69 7.03
N GLY A 61 19.69 22.37 6.23
CA GLY A 61 20.14 23.48 5.37
C GLY A 61 20.73 24.62 6.19
N TRP A 62 20.04 25.05 7.26
CA TRP A 62 20.58 26.05 8.19
C TRP A 62 21.89 25.59 8.81
N ARG A 63 21.96 24.34 9.27
CA ARG A 63 23.17 23.78 9.89
C ARG A 63 24.34 23.72 8.92
N ILE A 64 24.09 23.45 7.64
CA ILE A 64 25.11 23.50 6.60
C ILE A 64 25.61 24.93 6.43
N VAL A 65 24.73 25.93 6.35
CA VAL A 65 25.15 27.35 6.25
C VAL A 65 25.98 27.77 7.46
N ASP A 66 25.53 27.42 8.67
CA ASP A 66 26.22 27.67 9.96
C ASP A 66 27.61 27.01 10.05
N LEU A 67 27.86 25.93 9.31
CA LEU A 67 29.18 25.31 9.25
C LEU A 67 30.18 26.05 8.35
N PHE A 68 29.69 26.87 7.41
CA PHE A 68 30.51 27.55 6.41
C PHE A 68 30.62 29.07 6.62
N VAL A 69 29.81 29.65 7.50
CA VAL A 69 29.84 31.06 7.91
C VAL A 69 30.53 31.19 9.26
#